data_AF-A0A3D1IQ34-F1
#
_entry.id   AF-A0A3D1IQ34-F1
#
_cell.length_a   1.000
_cell.length_b   1.000
_cell.length_c   1.000
_cell.angle_alpha   90.00
_cell.angle_beta   90.00
_cell.angle_gamma   90.00
#
_symmetry.space_group_name_H-M   'P 1'
#
loop_
_entity.id
_entity.type
_entity.pdbx_description
1 polymer ?
#
loop_
_entity_poly.entity_id
_entity_poly.type
_entity_poly.pdbx_seq_one_letter_code
_entity_poly.pdbx_strand_id
1 'polypeptide(L)' 'MSLSETKLIQRLTQDLPADSSVLTGPGDDCAVLDWSGSKLLFKTDAIVEGIHFERNTPPEAIGRKALARA' A
#
# COMPACT_ATOMS: atom_id res chain seq x y z
N MET A 1 -25.53 -3.53 -5.42
CA MET A 1 -24.61 -2.38 -5.28
C MET A 1 -23.20 -2.89 -5.47
N SER A 2 -22.39 -2.27 -6.32
CA SER A 2 -20.98 -2.63 -6.43
C SER A 2 -20.24 -2.28 -5.13
N LEU A 3 -19.28 -3.12 -4.75
CA LEU A 3 -18.38 -2.83 -3.63
C LEU A 3 -17.38 -1.76 -4.10
N SER A 4 -17.27 -0.65 -3.35
CA SER A 4 -16.23 0.35 -3.62
C SER A 4 -14.89 -0.11 -3.07
N GLU A 5 -13.81 0.45 -3.63
CA GLU A 5 -12.43 0.19 -3.18
C GLU A 5 -12.26 0.44 -1.67
N THR A 6 -12.69 1.59 -1.17
CA THR A 6 -12.62 1.92 0.26
C THR A 6 -13.32 0.89 1.14
N LYS A 7 -14.50 0.41 0.72
CA LYS A 7 -15.25 -0.61 1.47
C LYS A 7 -14.56 -1.98 1.43
N LEU A 8 -13.92 -2.30 0.31
CA LEU A 8 -13.11 -3.51 0.19
C LEU A 8 -11.89 -3.44 1.11
N ILE A 9 -11.15 -2.32 1.11
CA ILE A 9 -10.00 -2.11 1.99
C ILE A 9 -10.42 -2.29 3.45
N GLN A 10 -11.45 -1.59 3.91
CA GLN A 10 -11.97 -1.73 5.27
C GLN A 10 -12.29 -3.18 5.64
N ARG A 11 -12.94 -3.92 4.73
CA ARG A 11 -13.29 -5.33 4.95
C ARG A 11 -12.06 -6.25 4.99
N LEU A 12 -11.01 -5.94 4.23
CA LEU A 12 -9.79 -6.74 4.20
C LEU A 12 -8.87 -6.44 5.40
N THR A 13 -8.91 -5.22 5.93
CA THR A 13 -7.99 -4.77 6.99
C THR A 13 -8.57 -4.84 8.40
N GLN A 14 -9.89 -4.98 8.56
CA GLN A 14 -10.58 -4.92 9.87
C GLN A 14 -10.05 -5.92 10.92
N ASP A 15 -9.57 -7.09 10.49
CA ASP A 15 -9.17 -8.19 11.38
C ASP A 15 -7.64 -8.40 11.39
N LEU A 16 -6.88 -7.43 10.87
CA LEU A 16 -5.42 -7.50 10.90
C LEU A 16 -4.92 -7.35 12.35
N PRO A 17 -3.84 -8.07 12.73
CA PRO A 17 -3.21 -7.90 14.02
C PRO A 17 -2.81 -6.43 14.26
N ALA A 18 -3.21 -5.90 15.41
CA ALA A 18 -2.82 -4.57 15.85
C ALA A 18 -1.62 -4.66 16.80
N ASP A 19 -0.66 -3.76 16.61
CA ASP A 19 0.48 -3.56 17.51
C ASP A 19 0.42 -2.13 18.06
N SER A 20 0.84 -1.91 19.31
CA SER A 20 0.81 -0.58 19.93
C SER A 20 1.69 0.46 19.22
N SER A 21 2.67 0.03 18.44
CA SER A 21 3.48 0.91 17.58
C SER A 21 2.69 1.41 16.35
N VAL A 22 1.57 0.80 15.99
CA VAL A 22 0.74 1.23 14.85
C VAL A 22 -0.23 2.32 15.33
N LEU A 23 0.15 3.59 15.11
CA LEU A 23 -0.66 4.76 15.48
C LEU A 23 -1.86 4.93 14.56
N THR A 24 -1.67 4.64 13.27
CA THR A 24 -2.73 4.61 12.25
C THR A 24 -2.51 3.36 11.40
N GLY A 25 -3.50 2.46 11.38
CA GLY A 25 -3.45 1.23 10.58
C GLY A 25 -3.57 1.45 9.06
N PRO A 26 -3.54 0.38 8.26
CA PRO A 26 -3.73 0.47 6.82
C PRO A 26 -5.13 1.02 6.47
N GLY A 27 -5.17 2.00 5.56
CA GLY A 27 -6.36 2.76 5.23
C GLY A 27 -6.26 3.40 3.84
N ASP A 28 -6.15 4.73 3.80
CA ASP A 28 -6.10 5.48 2.53
C ASP A 28 -4.69 5.41 1.90
N ASP A 29 -3.73 6.22 2.37
CA ASP A 29 -2.42 6.37 1.71
C ASP A 29 -1.28 5.55 2.36
N CYS A 30 -1.24 5.51 3.70
CA CYS A 30 -0.19 4.80 4.44
C CYS A 30 -0.56 4.56 5.90
N ALA A 31 0.13 3.61 6.54
CA ALA A 31 0.13 3.44 7.98
C ALA A 31 1.13 4.40 8.64
N VAL A 32 0.87 4.76 9.89
CA VAL A 32 1.78 5.56 10.71
C VAL A 32 2.24 4.72 11.88
N LEU A 33 3.56 4.57 12.02
CA LEU A 33 4.20 3.81 13.08
C LEU A 33 4.96 4.75 14.02
N ASP A 34 4.92 4.47 15.32
CA ASP A 34 5.89 4.99 16.27
C ASP A 34 7.17 4.15 16.19
N TRP A 35 8.24 4.77 15.72
CA TRP A 35 9.55 4.17 15.58
C TRP A 35 10.58 4.98 16.35
N SER A 36 10.90 4.52 17.57
CA SER A 36 11.89 5.15 18.44
C SER A 36 11.63 6.64 18.69
N GLY A 37 10.36 7.03 18.90
CA GLY A 37 9.98 8.43 19.13
C GLY A 37 9.87 9.28 17.87
N SER A 38 9.97 8.66 16.69
CA SER A 38 9.71 9.28 15.39
C SER A 38 8.51 8.64 14.72
N LYS A 39 7.79 9.42 13.89
CA LYS A 39 6.70 8.89 13.08
C LYS A 39 7.26 8.34 11.77
N LEU A 40 7.18 7.03 11.57
CA LEU A 40 7.51 6.35 10.32
C LEU A 40 6.22 6.17 9.50
N LEU A 41 6.23 6.66 8.26
CA LEU A 41 5.17 6.38 7.29
C LEU A 41 5.48 5.07 6.57
N PHE A 42 4.56 4.13 6.61
CA PHE A 42 4.75 2.79 6.08
C PHE A 42 3.65 2.44 5.08
N LYS A 43 4.01 2.11 3.85
CA LYS A 43 3.06 1.78 2.78
C LYS A 43 3.59 0.72 1.85
N THR A 44 2.68 0.16 1.05
CA THR A 44 2.97 -0.79 -0.01
C THR A 44 2.06 -0.53 -1.19
N ASP A 45 2.60 -0.72 -2.40
CA ASP A 45 1.87 -0.59 -3.66
C ASP A 45 2.21 -1.76 -4.56
N ALA A 46 1.20 -2.27 -5.28
CA ALA A 46 1.39 -3.32 -6.27
C ALA A 46 1.42 -2.73 -7.68
N ILE A 47 2.35 -3.22 -8.50
CA ILE A 47 2.31 -3.05 -9.96
C ILE A 47 2.15 -4.42 -10.62
N VAL A 48 1.31 -4.49 -11.65
CA VAL A 48 0.81 -5.75 -12.23
C VAL A 48 0.88 -5.66 -13.75
N GLU A 49 1.43 -6.69 -14.40
CA GLU A 49 1.48 -6.79 -15.86
C GLU A 49 0.05 -6.74 -16.45
N GLY A 50 -0.14 -6.03 -17.56
CA GLY A 50 -1.44 -5.84 -18.22
C GLY A 50 -2.34 -4.78 -17.55
N ILE A 51 -2.02 -4.31 -16.35
CA ILE A 51 -2.72 -3.20 -15.67
C ILE A 51 -1.81 -1.96 -15.59
N HIS A 52 -0.58 -2.16 -15.10
CA HIS A 52 0.36 -1.09 -14.81
C HIS A 52 1.50 -1.00 -15.81
N PHE A 53 1.87 -2.10 -16.46
CA PHE A 53 2.91 -2.16 -17.47
C PHE A 53 2.62 -3.27 -18.49
N GLU A 54 3.19 -3.18 -19.68
CA GLU A 54 3.04 -4.19 -20.74
C GLU A 54 4.12 -5.27 -20.64
N ARG A 55 3.86 -6.45 -21.21
CA ARG A 55 4.79 -7.60 -21.19
C ARG A 55 6.21 -7.26 -21.63
N ASN A 56 6.35 -6.38 -22.63
CA ASN A 56 7.64 -6.02 -23.22
C ASN A 56 8.27 -4.76 -22.60
N THR A 57 7.71 -4.25 -21.48
CA THR A 57 8.27 -3.10 -20.77
C THR A 57 9.66 -3.43 -20.24
N PRO A 58 10.68 -2.59 -20.47
CA PRO A 58 12.01 -2.80 -19.91
C PRO A 58 11.98 -2.91 -18.37
N PRO A 59 12.66 -3.90 -17.75
CA PRO A 59 12.64 -4.10 -16.30
C PRO A 59 13.02 -2.86 -15.47
N GLU A 60 13.96 -2.05 -15.96
CA GLU A 60 14.35 -0.81 -15.31
C GLU A 60 13.19 0.20 -15.23
N ALA A 61 12.40 0.31 -16.29
CA ALA A 61 11.22 1.19 -16.31
C ALA A 61 10.13 0.69 -15.36
N ILE A 62 9.97 -0.63 -15.24
CA ILE A 62 9.07 -1.27 -14.25
C ILE A 62 9.52 -0.90 -12.84
N GLY A 63 10.80 -1.09 -12.52
CA GLY A 63 11.36 -0.75 -11.21
C GLY A 63 11.24 0.74 -10.87
N ARG A 64 11.55 1.62 -11.83
CA ARG A 64 11.37 3.07 -11.66
C ARG A 64 9.92 3.43 -11.36
N LYS A 65 8.95 2.82 -12.06
CA LYS A 65 7.52 3.06 -11.83
C LYS A 65 7.07 2.51 -10.48
N ALA A 66 7.56 1.34 -10.07
CA ALA A 66 7.27 0.76 -8.75
C ALA A 66 7.72 1.72 -7.63
N LEU A 67 8.95 2.23 -7.74
CA LEU A 67 9.49 3.14 -6.73
C LEU A 67 8.75 4.49 -6.72
N ALA A 68 8.39 5.03 -7.89
CA ALA A 68 7.68 6.31 -7.98
C ALA A 68 6.19 6.24 -7.60
N ARG A 69 5.67 5.05 -7.30
CA ARG A 69 4.32 4.85 -6.75
C ARG A 69 4.32 4.89 -5.22
N ALA A 70 5.45 4.53 -4.61
CA ALA A 70 5.66 4.61 -3.18
C ALA A 70 5.68 6.07 -2.70
#